data_AF-A0A250IMU7-F1
#
_entry.id   AF-A0A250IMU7-F1
#
_cell.length_a   1.000
_cell.length_b   1.000
_cell.length_c   1.000
_cell.angle_alpha   90.00
_cell.angle_beta   90.00
_cell.angle_gamma   90.00
#
_symmetry.space_group_name_H-M   'P 1'
#
loop_
_entity.id
_entity.type
_entity.pdbx_description
1 polymer ?
#
loop_
_entity_poly.entity_id
_entity_poly.type
_entity_poly.pdbx_seq_one_letter_code
_entity_poly.pdbx_strand_id
1 'polypeptide(L)'
;MEDVSSPPPRPPGGGPLSPVGVAAFATMGIFVAFLLASPVQLLNLAFGVWFTQFFVFLGGGWYVLRATGREPARYTGLSAGTPAMAAFGFALGLANFAGVVAPLQYVAQKLLPRDWQDYDVAGLFLGQSSLELALIGAGVGLVAPICEEFYFRGVFFQGLRGRGGPPWRALAVSAVIFSAFHLDRMGFLARVELGLLFGWLLWRTGSLWPGILAHAANNLVSLALFFSARGMEAPARQTASQGEGMGVVLLTVVGCGVLMGLLAAAERFPGLLGGPLRPEREHEAPEPPVHLEPFARLMRLAFPWMLAAAVSLGAYVGLDPLGVQLSQIDLRYRLKPVPEEAPDALHAERAALYELRVRARRGEVPLGQYTQERARQSRQTRDASP
;
A
#
# COMPACT_ATOMS: atom_id res chain seq x y z
N MET A 1 -7.70 -62.02 -9.13
CA MET A 1 -6.79 -60.97 -8.66
C MET A 1 -7.23 -59.69 -9.35
N GLU A 2 -8.12 -58.94 -8.70
CA GLU A 2 -8.54 -57.63 -9.20
C GLU A 2 -7.47 -56.60 -8.82
N ASP A 3 -7.02 -55.84 -9.83
CA ASP A 3 -6.04 -54.77 -9.72
C ASP A 3 -6.70 -53.54 -9.06
N VAL A 4 -6.58 -53.47 -7.74
CA VAL A 4 -6.98 -52.31 -6.93
C VAL A 4 -5.81 -51.34 -6.86
N SER A 5 -5.56 -50.59 -7.93
CA SER A 5 -4.52 -49.53 -7.89
C SER A 5 -4.82 -48.26 -8.69
N SER A 6 -5.94 -48.16 -9.41
CA SER A 6 -6.31 -46.90 -10.06
C SER A 6 -7.05 -45.97 -9.09
N PRO A 7 -6.51 -44.77 -8.77
CA PRO A 7 -7.23 -43.77 -7.99
C PRO A 7 -8.51 -43.35 -8.74
N PRO A 8 -9.59 -42.99 -8.01
CA PRO A 8 -10.85 -42.61 -8.64
C PRO A 8 -10.65 -41.43 -9.60
N PRO A 9 -11.33 -41.42 -10.76
CA PRO A 9 -11.25 -40.31 -11.70
C PRO A 9 -11.67 -39.02 -11.00
N ARG A 10 -10.85 -37.98 -11.12
CA ARG A 10 -11.17 -36.66 -10.56
C ARG A 10 -12.50 -36.20 -11.18
N PRO A 11 -13.42 -35.63 -10.39
CA PRO A 11 -14.65 -35.05 -10.93
C PRO A 11 -14.30 -33.99 -11.98
N PRO A 12 -15.19 -33.71 -12.96
CA PRO A 12 -14.94 -32.72 -14.00
C PRO A 12 -14.90 -31.32 -13.36
N GLY A 13 -13.74 -30.96 -12.82
CA GLY A 13 -13.40 -29.59 -12.47
C GLY A 13 -13.24 -28.80 -13.76
N GLY A 14 -13.67 -27.54 -13.76
CA GLY A 14 -13.54 -26.63 -14.89
C GLY A 14 -12.15 -26.70 -15.52
N GLY A 15 -12.08 -26.60 -16.84
CA GLY A 15 -10.86 -26.80 -17.61
C GLY A 15 -9.66 -26.00 -17.08
N PRO A 16 -8.43 -26.45 -17.39
CA PRO A 16 -7.21 -25.80 -16.90
C PRO A 16 -7.21 -24.30 -17.20
N LEU A 17 -6.93 -23.48 -16.18
CA LEU A 17 -6.75 -22.05 -16.35
C LEU A 17 -5.30 -21.74 -16.73
N SER A 18 -5.10 -20.73 -17.58
CA SER A 18 -3.75 -20.20 -17.76
C SER A 18 -3.29 -19.47 -16.48
N PRO A 19 -1.99 -19.46 -16.15
CA PRO A 19 -1.45 -18.68 -15.04
C PRO A 19 -1.85 -17.19 -15.08
N VAL A 20 -1.98 -16.64 -16.28
CA VAL A 20 -2.44 -15.25 -16.51
C VAL A 20 -3.91 -15.07 -16.21
N GLY A 21 -4.74 -16.05 -16.58
CA GLY A 21 -6.15 -16.05 -16.22
C GLY A 21 -6.32 -16.02 -14.70
N VAL A 22 -5.56 -16.85 -13.98
CA VAL A 22 -5.51 -16.82 -12.52
C VAL A 22 -5.06 -15.45 -12.01
N ALA A 23 -3.96 -14.90 -12.51
CA ALA A 23 -3.46 -13.60 -12.08
C ALA A 23 -4.49 -12.48 -12.32
N ALA A 24 -5.11 -12.42 -13.50
CA ALA A 24 -6.12 -11.43 -13.84
C ALA A 24 -7.40 -11.56 -13.00
N PHE A 25 -7.92 -12.78 -12.81
CA PHE A 25 -9.07 -13.02 -11.93
C PHE A 25 -8.74 -12.72 -10.47
N ALA A 26 -7.56 -13.08 -10.00
CA ALA A 26 -7.09 -12.76 -8.66
C ALA A 26 -6.95 -11.25 -8.45
N THR A 27 -6.41 -10.52 -9.42
CA THR A 27 -6.29 -9.06 -9.38
C THR A 27 -7.62 -8.36 -9.46
N MET A 28 -8.54 -8.82 -10.30
CA MET A 28 -9.91 -8.31 -10.31
C MET A 28 -10.60 -8.59 -8.97
N GLY A 29 -10.48 -9.81 -8.43
CA GLY A 29 -11.06 -10.19 -7.15
C GLY A 29 -10.52 -9.39 -5.97
N ILE A 30 -9.21 -9.15 -5.95
CA ILE A 30 -8.56 -8.32 -4.92
C ILE A 30 -8.85 -6.84 -5.11
N PHE A 31 -8.96 -6.35 -6.34
CA PHE A 31 -9.42 -4.99 -6.60
C PHE A 31 -10.85 -4.78 -6.09
N VAL A 32 -11.76 -5.70 -6.39
CA VAL A 32 -13.13 -5.67 -5.85
C VAL A 32 -13.11 -5.76 -4.32
N ALA A 33 -12.33 -6.67 -3.74
CA ALA A 33 -12.20 -6.78 -2.28
C ALA A 33 -11.63 -5.50 -1.66
N PHE A 34 -10.65 -4.86 -2.31
CA PHE A 34 -10.09 -3.57 -1.91
C PHE A 34 -11.13 -2.47 -1.96
N LEU A 35 -11.90 -2.37 -3.05
CA LEU A 35 -13.00 -1.40 -3.15
C LEU A 35 -14.06 -1.63 -2.08
N LEU A 36 -14.40 -2.89 -1.78
CA LEU A 36 -15.36 -3.26 -0.74
C LEU A 36 -14.81 -3.05 0.69
N ALA A 37 -13.50 -3.17 0.89
CA ALA A 37 -12.83 -2.91 2.15
C ALA A 37 -12.50 -1.42 2.37
N SER A 38 -12.42 -0.62 1.30
CA SER A 38 -12.12 0.81 1.36
C SER A 38 -13.03 1.61 2.32
N PRO A 39 -14.34 1.32 2.47
CA PRO A 39 -15.18 1.98 3.45
C PRO A 39 -14.74 1.70 4.90
N VAL A 40 -14.07 0.58 5.18
CA VAL A 40 -13.53 0.28 6.52
C VAL A 40 -12.43 1.28 6.90
N GLN A 41 -11.61 1.70 5.93
CA GLN A 41 -10.62 2.77 6.13
C GLN A 41 -11.28 4.13 6.44
N LEU A 42 -12.48 4.37 5.89
CA LEU A 42 -13.24 5.57 6.18
C LEU A 42 -13.90 5.56 7.57
N LEU A 43 -14.10 4.39 8.17
CA LEU A 43 -14.57 4.28 9.57
C LEU A 43 -13.46 4.63 10.55
N ASN A 44 -12.26 4.07 10.34
CA ASN A 44 -11.07 4.43 11.09
C ASN A 44 -9.84 4.08 10.26
N LEU A 45 -8.99 5.07 10.03
CA LEU A 45 -7.82 4.91 9.18
C LEU A 45 -6.85 3.86 9.75
N ALA A 46 -6.57 3.93 11.05
CA ALA A 46 -5.64 3.00 11.70
C ALA A 46 -6.11 1.56 11.55
N PHE A 47 -7.34 1.26 11.95
CA PHE A 47 -7.91 -0.09 11.84
C PHE A 47 -8.02 -0.53 10.37
N GLY A 48 -8.55 0.33 9.50
CA GLY A 48 -8.81 -0.02 8.11
C GLY A 48 -7.54 -0.29 7.30
N VAL A 49 -6.44 0.42 7.57
CA VAL A 49 -5.13 0.12 6.96
C VAL A 49 -4.73 -1.31 7.31
N TRP A 50 -4.70 -1.66 8.59
CA TRP A 50 -4.34 -3.01 9.03
C TRP A 50 -5.27 -4.07 8.45
N PHE A 51 -6.58 -3.83 8.51
CA PHE A 51 -7.60 -4.72 7.97
C PHE A 51 -7.36 -5.00 6.48
N THR A 52 -7.11 -3.96 5.68
CA THR A 52 -6.87 -4.09 4.25
C THR A 52 -5.59 -4.87 3.97
N GLN A 53 -4.50 -4.57 4.70
CA GLN A 53 -3.23 -5.25 4.48
C GLN A 53 -3.30 -6.75 4.80
N PHE A 54 -3.90 -7.12 5.94
CA PHE A 54 -4.00 -8.52 6.35
C PHE A 54 -5.02 -9.32 5.54
N PHE A 55 -6.23 -8.80 5.33
CA PHE A 55 -7.32 -9.61 4.78
C PHE A 55 -7.45 -9.48 3.25
N VAL A 56 -7.10 -8.34 2.68
CA VAL A 56 -7.19 -8.12 1.22
C VAL A 56 -5.89 -8.53 0.54
N PHE A 57 -4.77 -7.91 0.90
CA PHE A 57 -3.50 -8.15 0.21
C PHE A 57 -2.86 -9.48 0.63
N LEU A 58 -2.55 -9.66 1.92
CA LEU A 58 -1.92 -10.89 2.40
C LEU A 58 -2.88 -12.08 2.31
N GLY A 59 -4.08 -11.97 2.89
CA GLY A 59 -5.07 -13.04 2.91
C GLY A 59 -5.58 -13.44 1.53
N GLY A 60 -5.92 -12.45 0.70
CA GLY A 60 -6.32 -12.69 -0.69
C GLY A 60 -5.20 -13.32 -1.51
N GLY A 61 -3.97 -12.80 -1.42
CA GLY A 61 -2.81 -13.38 -2.10
C GLY A 61 -2.51 -14.80 -1.64
N TRP A 62 -2.58 -15.05 -0.33
CA TRP A 62 -2.35 -16.37 0.26
C TRP A 62 -3.40 -17.37 -0.21
N TYR A 63 -4.67 -16.96 -0.20
CA TYR A 63 -5.78 -17.75 -0.71
C TYR A 63 -5.56 -18.13 -2.19
N VAL A 64 -5.22 -17.17 -3.05
CA VAL A 64 -4.99 -17.40 -4.49
C VAL A 64 -3.89 -18.43 -4.73
N LEU A 65 -2.78 -18.34 -4.01
CA LEU A 65 -1.68 -19.30 -4.15
C LEU A 65 -2.11 -20.70 -3.67
N ARG A 66 -2.77 -20.82 -2.52
CA ARG A 66 -3.25 -22.11 -2.02
C ARG A 66 -4.35 -22.71 -2.89
N ALA A 67 -5.24 -21.89 -3.43
CA ALA A 67 -6.31 -22.28 -4.36
C ALA A 67 -5.77 -22.85 -5.67
N THR A 68 -4.51 -22.55 -5.99
CA THR A 68 -3.80 -23.05 -7.18
C THR A 68 -2.72 -24.07 -6.85
N GLY A 69 -2.75 -24.65 -5.65
CA GLY A 69 -1.82 -25.70 -5.22
C GLY A 69 -0.39 -25.22 -4.90
N ARG A 70 -0.14 -23.90 -4.93
CA ARG A 70 1.19 -23.33 -4.64
C ARG A 70 1.41 -23.17 -3.13
N GLU A 71 2.67 -23.30 -2.72
CA GLU A 71 3.12 -22.99 -1.37
C GLU A 71 3.46 -21.49 -1.28
N PRO A 72 2.73 -20.68 -0.49
CA PRO A 72 2.86 -19.22 -0.57
C PRO A 72 4.25 -18.69 -0.26
N ALA A 73 4.85 -19.08 0.87
CA ALA A 73 6.15 -18.55 1.27
C ALA A 73 7.27 -18.88 0.26
N ARG A 74 7.19 -20.07 -0.33
CA ARG A 74 8.20 -20.57 -1.27
C ARG A 74 8.02 -20.01 -2.68
N TYR A 75 6.78 -19.92 -3.17
CA TYR A 75 6.46 -19.38 -4.50
C TYR A 75 6.76 -17.88 -4.60
N THR A 76 6.45 -17.14 -3.53
CA THR A 76 6.65 -15.69 -3.50
C THR A 76 8.10 -15.28 -3.31
N GLY A 77 8.96 -16.16 -2.77
CA GLY A 77 10.32 -15.81 -2.37
C GLY A 77 10.41 -15.24 -0.94
N LEU A 78 9.36 -15.36 -0.13
CA LEU A 78 9.37 -14.96 1.28
C LEU A 78 10.27 -15.87 2.13
N SER A 79 10.38 -17.16 1.77
CA SER A 79 11.25 -18.13 2.43
C SER A 79 12.73 -18.02 2.02
N ALA A 80 13.06 -17.15 1.08
CA ALA A 80 14.42 -16.94 0.59
C ALA A 80 14.88 -15.54 1.02
N GLY A 81 16.13 -15.38 1.44
CA GLY A 81 16.69 -14.08 1.79
C GLY A 81 17.78 -14.19 2.86
N THR A 82 18.65 -13.19 2.90
CA THR A 82 19.66 -13.04 3.96
C THR A 82 19.57 -11.64 4.57
N PRO A 83 20.06 -11.43 5.80
CA PRO A 83 20.13 -10.09 6.38
C PRO A 83 20.88 -9.08 5.51
N ALA A 84 21.92 -9.53 4.79
CA ALA A 84 22.69 -8.69 3.88
C ALA A 84 21.84 -8.21 2.68
N MET A 85 21.04 -9.10 2.09
CA MET A 85 20.12 -8.75 1.01
C MET A 85 19.02 -7.78 1.49
N ALA A 86 18.48 -8.01 2.69
CA ALA A 86 17.48 -7.12 3.30
C ALA A 86 18.06 -5.73 3.60
N ALA A 87 19.26 -5.67 4.20
CA ALA A 87 19.96 -4.42 4.47
C ALA A 87 20.32 -3.67 3.19
N PHE A 88 20.75 -4.39 2.15
CA PHE A 88 20.97 -3.83 0.83
C PHE A 88 19.70 -3.21 0.25
N GLY A 89 18.57 -3.93 0.30
CA GLY A 89 17.27 -3.40 -0.11
C GLY A 89 16.87 -2.14 0.65
N PHE A 90 17.03 -2.13 1.98
CA PHE A 90 16.76 -0.95 2.81
C PHE A 90 17.61 0.26 2.39
N ALA A 91 18.94 0.07 2.25
CA ALA A 91 19.85 1.14 1.82
C ALA A 91 19.52 1.65 0.42
N LEU A 92 19.18 0.74 -0.50
CA LEU A 92 18.75 1.08 -1.85
C LEU A 92 17.45 1.89 -1.85
N GLY A 93 16.49 1.54 -0.98
CA GLY A 93 15.24 2.28 -0.80
C GLY A 93 15.45 3.71 -0.30
N LEU A 94 16.38 3.92 0.64
CA LEU A 94 16.76 5.26 1.13
C LEU A 94 17.44 6.08 0.03
N ALA A 95 18.42 5.49 -0.67
CA ALA A 95 19.12 6.15 -1.77
C ALA A 95 18.15 6.49 -2.91
N ASN A 96 17.23 5.58 -3.24
CA ASN A 96 16.20 5.80 -4.25
C ASN A 96 15.22 6.91 -3.84
N PHE A 97 14.86 7.01 -2.56
CA PHE A 97 14.03 8.10 -2.09
C PHE A 97 14.65 9.46 -2.41
N ALA A 98 15.93 9.63 -2.02
CA ALA A 98 16.67 10.87 -2.23
C ALA A 98 16.98 11.15 -3.71
N GLY A 99 17.42 10.13 -4.44
CA GLY A 99 17.91 10.26 -5.81
C GLY A 99 16.83 10.31 -6.88
N VAL A 100 15.64 9.74 -6.62
CA VAL A 100 14.62 9.52 -7.65
C VAL A 100 13.23 9.96 -7.18
N VAL A 101 12.74 9.43 -6.06
CA VAL A 101 11.35 9.69 -5.62
C VAL A 101 11.14 11.17 -5.28
N ALA A 102 11.99 11.75 -4.44
CA ALA A 102 11.89 13.15 -4.02
C ALA A 102 11.95 14.13 -5.21
N PRO A 103 12.95 14.07 -6.11
CA PRO A 103 12.98 14.97 -7.27
C PRO A 103 11.81 14.72 -8.24
N LEU A 104 11.38 13.48 -8.44
CA LEU A 104 10.24 13.18 -9.29
C LEU A 104 8.95 13.77 -8.73
N GLN A 105 8.72 13.68 -7.41
CA GLN A 105 7.60 14.32 -6.75
C GLN A 105 7.70 15.85 -6.80
N TYR A 106 8.89 16.42 -6.59
CA TYR A 106 9.11 17.87 -6.70
C TYR A 106 8.75 18.38 -8.10
N VAL A 107 9.21 17.70 -9.15
CA VAL A 107 8.88 18.03 -10.54
C VAL A 107 7.38 17.87 -10.81
N ALA A 108 6.78 16.78 -10.33
CA ALA A 108 5.34 16.54 -10.47
C ALA A 108 4.50 17.66 -9.83
N GLN A 109 4.88 18.15 -8.65
CA GLN A 109 4.22 19.27 -7.98
C GLN A 109 4.28 20.59 -8.76
N LYS A 110 5.33 20.78 -9.58
CA LYS A 110 5.50 21.99 -10.41
C LYS A 110 4.80 21.90 -11.76
N LEU A 111 4.78 20.70 -12.36
CA LEU A 111 4.28 20.51 -13.73
C LEU A 111 2.82 20.07 -13.79
N LEU A 112 2.33 19.32 -12.80
CA LEU A 112 0.97 18.78 -12.83
C LEU A 112 -0.06 19.80 -12.32
N PRO A 113 -1.32 19.68 -12.77
CA PRO A 113 -2.40 20.56 -12.35
C PRO A 113 -2.57 20.60 -10.82
N ARG A 114 -2.89 21.77 -10.27
CA ARG A 114 -3.05 21.95 -8.81
C ARG A 114 -4.21 21.13 -8.23
N ASP A 115 -5.27 20.91 -9.00
CA ASP A 115 -6.43 20.07 -8.62
C ASP A 115 -6.08 18.58 -8.47
N TRP A 116 -4.88 18.18 -8.90
CA TRP A 116 -4.37 16.83 -8.62
C TRP A 116 -3.77 16.73 -7.21
N GLN A 117 -3.44 17.87 -6.59
CA GLN A 117 -2.94 17.97 -5.22
C GLN A 117 -4.04 17.92 -4.14
N ASP A 118 -5.32 17.87 -4.55
CA ASP A 118 -6.49 17.96 -3.68
C ASP A 118 -6.68 16.77 -2.70
N TYR A 119 -5.80 15.76 -2.73
CA TYR A 119 -5.83 14.68 -1.75
C TYR A 119 -5.24 15.19 -0.42
N ASP A 120 -6.11 15.67 0.46
CA ASP A 120 -5.74 16.11 1.81
C ASP A 120 -5.34 14.91 2.69
N VAL A 121 -4.15 14.37 2.43
CA VAL A 121 -3.54 13.31 3.20
C VAL A 121 -3.37 13.76 4.65
N ALA A 122 -3.04 15.03 4.89
CA ALA A 122 -2.87 15.59 6.23
C ALA A 122 -4.15 15.52 7.06
N GLY A 123 -5.30 15.82 6.44
CA GLY A 123 -6.64 15.72 7.01
C GLY A 123 -6.97 14.33 7.55
N LEU A 124 -6.44 13.26 6.93
CA LEU A 124 -6.65 11.88 7.37
C LEU A 124 -5.99 11.57 8.73
N PHE A 125 -4.96 12.34 9.11
CA PHE A 125 -4.24 12.20 10.38
C PHE A 125 -4.68 13.24 11.44
N LEU A 126 -5.59 14.17 11.11
CA LEU A 126 -6.13 15.13 12.06
C LEU A 126 -7.09 14.42 13.04
N GLY A 127 -7.00 14.75 14.33
CA GLY A 127 -7.87 14.18 15.37
C GLY A 127 -7.61 12.72 15.75
N GLN A 128 -6.52 12.12 15.26
CA GLN A 128 -6.05 10.80 15.68
C GLN A 128 -5.34 10.89 17.04
N SER A 129 -5.57 9.91 17.92
CA SER A 129 -4.79 9.74 19.15
C SER A 129 -3.35 9.33 18.85
N SER A 130 -2.44 9.48 19.83
CA SER A 130 -1.04 9.04 19.67
C SER A 130 -0.92 7.54 19.36
N LEU A 131 -1.82 6.72 19.93
CA LEU A 131 -1.89 5.30 19.63
C LEU A 131 -2.33 5.05 18.18
N GLU A 132 -3.35 5.76 17.71
CA GLU A 132 -3.81 5.64 16.31
C GLU A 132 -2.73 6.09 15.33
N LEU A 133 -2.03 7.19 15.61
CA LEU A 133 -0.89 7.63 14.79
C LEU A 133 0.23 6.58 14.76
N ALA A 134 0.55 5.96 15.90
CA ALA A 134 1.53 4.87 15.95
C ALA A 134 1.07 3.65 15.14
N LEU A 135 -0.20 3.27 15.25
CA LEU A 135 -0.78 2.17 14.47
C LEU A 135 -0.81 2.48 12.98
N ILE A 136 -1.16 3.71 12.57
CA ILE A 136 -1.11 4.12 11.16
C ILE A 136 0.35 4.09 10.67
N GLY A 137 1.29 4.64 11.45
CA GLY A 137 2.70 4.65 11.11
C GLY A 137 3.28 3.24 10.93
N ALA A 138 2.98 2.32 11.84
CA ALA A 138 3.38 0.92 11.71
C ALA A 138 2.66 0.22 10.54
N GLY A 139 1.38 0.51 10.34
CA GLY A 139 0.56 -0.02 9.25
C GLY A 139 1.11 0.37 7.88
N VAL A 140 1.37 1.65 7.67
CA VAL A 140 1.86 2.22 6.40
C VAL A 140 3.36 1.97 6.21
N GLY A 141 4.16 2.15 7.27
CA GLY A 141 5.62 2.08 7.19
C GLY A 141 6.18 0.66 7.15
N LEU A 142 5.48 -0.33 7.73
CA LEU A 142 6.01 -1.68 7.90
C LEU A 142 5.07 -2.77 7.38
N VAL A 143 3.79 -2.74 7.78
CA VAL A 143 2.84 -3.82 7.44
C VAL A 143 2.45 -3.78 5.96
N ALA A 144 2.19 -2.59 5.41
CA ALA A 144 1.86 -2.40 4.01
C ALA A 144 2.98 -2.89 3.08
N PRO A 145 4.26 -2.52 3.27
CA PRO A 145 5.37 -3.10 2.52
C PRO A 145 5.37 -4.64 2.50
N ILE A 146 5.12 -5.30 3.63
CA ILE A 146 5.10 -6.77 3.68
C ILE A 146 3.95 -7.33 2.83
N CYS A 147 2.73 -6.81 3.05
CA CYS A 147 1.52 -7.37 2.45
C CYS A 147 1.41 -7.02 0.95
N GLU A 148 1.76 -5.80 0.58
CA GLU A 148 1.74 -5.34 -0.80
C GLU A 148 2.84 -6.00 -1.62
N GLU A 149 4.07 -6.13 -1.11
CA GLU A 149 5.12 -6.86 -1.85
C GLU A 149 4.77 -8.35 -1.99
N PHE A 150 4.24 -8.97 -0.94
CA PHE A 150 3.74 -10.33 -1.02
C PHE A 150 2.72 -10.49 -2.15
N TYR A 151 1.77 -9.56 -2.27
CA TYR A 151 0.75 -9.63 -3.31
C TYR A 151 1.27 -9.22 -4.70
N PHE A 152 1.70 -7.97 -4.87
CA PHE A 152 2.06 -7.43 -6.18
C PHE A 152 3.29 -8.12 -6.76
N ARG A 153 4.30 -8.45 -5.95
CA ARG A 153 5.54 -9.06 -6.44
C ARG A 153 5.45 -10.57 -6.35
N GLY A 154 5.07 -11.09 -5.19
CA GLY A 154 5.00 -12.53 -4.94
C GLY A 154 3.89 -13.25 -5.70
N VAL A 155 2.71 -12.64 -5.88
CA VAL A 155 1.58 -13.26 -6.58
C VAL A 155 1.42 -12.72 -8.00
N PHE A 156 1.23 -11.41 -8.15
CA PHE A 156 0.83 -10.82 -9.44
C PHE A 156 1.97 -10.84 -10.46
N PHE A 157 3.13 -10.25 -10.13
CA PHE A 157 4.29 -10.24 -11.01
C PHE A 157 4.80 -11.65 -11.34
N GLN A 158 4.94 -12.54 -10.35
CA GLN A 158 5.33 -13.94 -10.58
C GLN A 158 4.31 -14.68 -11.47
N GLY A 159 3.01 -14.48 -11.25
CA GLY A 159 1.97 -15.05 -12.09
C GLY A 159 2.01 -14.55 -13.54
N LEU A 160 2.32 -13.26 -13.75
CA LEU A 160 2.53 -12.69 -15.09
C LEU A 160 3.79 -13.26 -15.76
N ARG A 161 4.87 -13.44 -14.99
CA ARG A 161 6.11 -14.06 -15.49
C ARG A 161 5.91 -15.52 -15.88
N GLY A 162 5.08 -16.25 -15.15
CA GLY A 162 4.72 -17.63 -15.47
C GLY A 162 4.04 -17.82 -16.84
N ARG A 163 3.67 -16.75 -17.56
CA ARG A 163 3.20 -16.83 -18.96
C ARG A 163 4.32 -17.19 -19.94
N GLY A 164 5.58 -16.97 -19.58
CA GLY A 164 6.70 -16.92 -20.51
C GLY A 164 6.81 -15.58 -21.24
N GLY A 165 7.92 -15.39 -21.96
CA GLY A 165 8.28 -14.13 -22.63
C GLY A 165 9.17 -13.21 -21.78
N PRO A 166 9.44 -11.98 -22.27
CA PRO A 166 10.47 -11.13 -21.67
C PRO A 166 10.03 -10.58 -20.28
N PRO A 167 10.83 -10.80 -19.21
CA PRO A 167 10.46 -10.45 -17.83
C PRO A 167 10.10 -8.98 -17.61
N TRP A 168 10.69 -8.07 -18.38
CA TRP A 168 10.45 -6.63 -18.25
C TRP A 168 8.99 -6.24 -18.53
N ARG A 169 8.26 -7.01 -19.36
CA ARG A 169 6.83 -6.73 -19.62
C ARG A 169 5.98 -7.00 -18.39
N ALA A 170 6.19 -8.13 -17.73
CA ALA A 170 5.52 -8.46 -16.48
C ALA A 170 5.85 -7.42 -15.39
N LEU A 171 7.11 -6.97 -15.35
CA LEU A 171 7.57 -5.95 -14.42
C LEU A 171 6.86 -4.61 -14.63
N ALA A 172 6.81 -4.13 -15.88
CA ALA A 172 6.15 -2.88 -16.24
C ALA A 172 4.64 -2.91 -15.93
N VAL A 173 3.94 -3.98 -16.28
CA VAL A 173 2.51 -4.14 -15.97
C VAL A 173 2.28 -4.16 -14.47
N SER A 174 3.08 -4.93 -13.72
CA SER A 174 2.98 -4.99 -12.26
C SER A 174 3.19 -3.63 -11.60
N ALA A 175 4.18 -2.85 -12.07
CA ALA A 175 4.48 -1.52 -11.55
C ALA A 175 3.33 -0.52 -11.77
N VAL A 176 2.75 -0.52 -12.97
CA VAL A 176 1.62 0.36 -13.32
C VAL A 176 0.39 0.02 -12.49
N ILE A 177 0.06 -1.27 -12.36
CA ILE A 177 -1.10 -1.72 -11.57
C ILE A 177 -0.89 -1.41 -10.08
N PHE A 178 0.30 -1.64 -9.54
CA PHE A 178 0.65 -1.26 -8.16
C PHE A 178 0.40 0.23 -7.90
N SER A 179 0.87 1.10 -8.78
CA SER A 179 0.65 2.54 -8.67
C SER A 179 -0.84 2.91 -8.78
N ALA A 180 -1.57 2.31 -9.71
CA ALA A 180 -2.99 2.61 -9.94
C ALA A 180 -3.87 2.30 -8.71
N PHE A 181 -3.54 1.26 -7.93
CA PHE A 181 -4.29 0.90 -6.71
C PHE A 181 -4.25 1.97 -5.62
N HIS A 182 -3.29 2.90 -5.69
CA HIS A 182 -3.16 3.97 -4.70
C HIS A 182 -4.12 5.15 -4.97
N LEU A 183 -4.71 5.23 -6.17
CA LEU A 183 -5.64 6.30 -6.57
C LEU A 183 -5.09 7.73 -6.37
N ASP A 184 -3.78 7.89 -6.28
CA ASP A 184 -3.07 9.15 -6.14
C ASP A 184 -2.43 9.54 -7.48
N ARG A 185 -2.99 10.58 -8.08
CA ARG A 185 -2.56 11.09 -9.40
C ARG A 185 -1.18 11.76 -9.33
N MET A 186 -0.86 12.45 -8.23
CA MET A 186 0.41 13.20 -8.11
C MET A 186 1.59 12.27 -7.91
N GLY A 187 1.46 11.29 -7.03
CA GLY A 187 2.53 10.33 -6.78
C GLY A 187 2.52 9.13 -7.72
N PHE A 188 1.72 9.13 -8.80
CA PHE A 188 1.59 7.98 -9.71
C PHE A 188 2.95 7.60 -10.33
N LEU A 189 3.66 8.54 -10.96
CA LEU A 189 4.93 8.23 -11.61
C LEU A 189 6.00 7.75 -10.63
N ALA A 190 6.06 8.34 -9.44
CA ALA A 190 6.97 7.91 -8.38
C ALA A 190 6.65 6.48 -7.91
N ARG A 191 5.38 6.11 -7.79
CA ARG A 191 4.99 4.74 -7.41
C ARG A 191 5.18 3.73 -8.53
N VAL A 192 5.06 4.12 -9.81
CA VAL A 192 5.47 3.26 -10.93
C VAL A 192 6.96 2.97 -10.85
N GLU A 193 7.79 3.96 -10.57
CA GLU A 193 9.23 3.77 -10.39
C GLU A 193 9.54 2.79 -9.26
N LEU A 194 8.96 2.98 -8.08
CA LEU A 194 9.07 2.04 -6.95
C LEU A 194 8.55 0.64 -7.32
N GLY A 195 7.46 0.62 -8.09
CA GLY A 195 6.93 -0.51 -8.87
C GLY A 195 8.03 -1.36 -9.49
N LEU A 196 8.80 -0.72 -10.35
CA LEU A 196 9.90 -1.30 -11.13
C LEU A 196 11.06 -1.72 -10.23
N LEU A 197 11.47 -0.87 -9.27
CA LEU A 197 12.58 -1.16 -8.35
C LEU A 197 12.33 -2.43 -7.54
N PHE A 198 11.17 -2.55 -6.89
CA PHE A 198 10.90 -3.69 -6.01
C PHE A 198 10.70 -4.98 -6.81
N GLY A 199 10.07 -4.90 -7.99
CA GLY A 199 9.94 -6.06 -8.87
C GLY A 199 11.28 -6.49 -9.48
N TRP A 200 12.19 -5.55 -9.79
CA TRP A 200 13.56 -5.86 -10.18
C TRP A 200 14.32 -6.55 -9.06
N LEU A 201 14.19 -6.09 -7.80
CA LEU A 201 14.80 -6.74 -6.65
C LEU A 201 14.33 -8.20 -6.50
N LEU A 202 13.03 -8.47 -6.59
CA LEU A 202 12.54 -9.85 -6.58
C LEU A 202 13.08 -10.66 -7.77
N TRP A 203 13.04 -10.09 -8.98
CA TRP A 203 13.52 -10.77 -10.18
C TRP A 203 15.01 -11.13 -10.07
N ARG A 204 15.83 -10.22 -9.55
CA ARG A 204 17.26 -10.42 -9.40
C ARG A 204 17.61 -11.41 -8.30
N THR A 205 16.91 -11.36 -7.18
CA THR A 205 17.31 -12.07 -5.97
C THR A 205 16.52 -13.34 -5.66
N GLY A 206 15.34 -13.49 -6.27
CA GLY A 206 14.38 -14.54 -5.91
C GLY A 206 13.81 -14.39 -4.49
N SER A 207 14.05 -13.24 -3.83
CA SER A 207 13.64 -12.95 -2.46
C SER A 207 12.76 -11.71 -2.42
N LEU A 208 11.71 -11.74 -1.60
CA LEU A 208 10.90 -10.53 -1.33
C LEU A 208 11.57 -9.55 -0.37
N TRP A 209 12.46 -10.02 0.51
CA TRP A 209 12.99 -9.20 1.60
C TRP A 209 13.67 -7.92 1.14
N PRO A 210 14.51 -7.91 0.08
CA PRO A 210 15.08 -6.65 -0.40
C PRO A 210 14.02 -5.65 -0.85
N GLY A 211 12.98 -6.11 -1.56
CA GLY A 211 11.86 -5.27 -2.00
C GLY A 211 11.03 -4.75 -0.82
N ILE A 212 10.69 -5.62 0.15
CA ILE A 212 9.97 -5.26 1.38
C ILE A 212 10.71 -4.16 2.13
N LEU A 213 12.02 -4.32 2.32
CA LEU A 213 12.80 -3.36 3.09
C LEU A 213 13.08 -2.07 2.30
N ALA A 214 13.23 -2.13 0.97
CA ALA A 214 13.30 -0.94 0.13
C ALA A 214 12.01 -0.12 0.20
N HIS A 215 10.86 -0.81 0.15
CA HIS A 215 9.53 -0.22 0.27
C HIS A 215 9.33 0.39 1.66
N ALA A 216 9.64 -0.37 2.72
CA ALA A 216 9.56 0.14 4.10
C ALA A 216 10.44 1.38 4.31
N ALA A 217 11.68 1.38 3.80
CA ALA A 217 12.56 2.56 3.86
C ALA A 217 11.90 3.79 3.24
N ASN A 218 11.30 3.65 2.05
CA ASN A 218 10.64 4.73 1.33
C ASN A 218 9.43 5.29 2.11
N ASN A 219 8.60 4.39 2.67
CA ASN A 219 7.43 4.78 3.44
C ASN A 219 7.83 5.44 4.78
N LEU A 220 8.85 4.92 5.46
CA LEU A 220 9.34 5.48 6.71
C LEU A 220 9.93 6.88 6.52
N VAL A 221 10.68 7.12 5.45
CA VAL A 221 11.17 8.48 5.12
C VAL A 221 10.00 9.41 4.83
N SER A 222 9.02 8.96 4.05
CA SER A 222 7.81 9.75 3.75
C SER A 222 7.04 10.12 5.03
N LEU A 223 6.85 9.16 5.93
CA LEU A 223 6.20 9.38 7.23
C LEU A 223 7.01 10.34 8.11
N ALA A 224 8.33 10.17 8.18
CA ALA A 224 9.21 11.06 8.93
C ALA A 224 9.09 12.50 8.43
N LEU A 225 9.16 12.72 7.12
CA LEU A 225 8.99 14.05 6.51
C LEU A 225 7.61 14.63 6.81
N PHE A 226 6.55 13.82 6.71
CA PHE A 226 5.19 14.26 7.03
C PHE A 226 5.06 14.72 8.49
N PHE A 227 5.55 13.92 9.44
CA PHE A 227 5.46 14.29 10.86
C PHE A 227 6.38 15.45 11.23
N SER A 228 7.57 15.55 10.64
CA SER A 228 8.46 16.71 10.81
C SER A 228 7.83 17.99 10.30
N ALA A 229 7.20 17.97 9.12
CA ALA A 229 6.49 19.12 8.57
C ALA A 229 5.31 19.56 9.46
N ARG A 230 4.64 18.62 10.14
CA ARG A 230 3.52 18.90 11.03
C ARG A 230 3.95 19.42 12.42
N GLY A 231 5.13 19.01 12.89
CA GLY A 231 5.69 19.44 14.18
C GLY A 231 6.32 20.84 14.16
N MET A 232 6.64 21.35 12.98
CA MET A 232 6.97 22.77 12.81
C MET A 232 5.66 23.56 12.77
N GLU A 233 5.52 24.57 13.64
CA GLU A 233 4.51 25.61 13.43
C GLU A 233 4.66 26.10 11.99
N ALA A 234 3.57 26.07 11.21
CA ALA A 234 3.59 26.38 9.79
C ALA A 234 4.43 27.65 9.57
N PRO A 235 5.62 27.55 8.94
CA PRO A 235 6.40 28.74 8.66
C PRO A 235 5.55 29.57 7.71
N ALA A 236 5.21 30.80 8.13
CA ALA A 236 4.52 31.77 7.31
C ALA A 236 5.07 31.72 5.88
N ARG A 237 4.19 31.43 4.91
CA ARG A 237 4.43 31.44 3.45
C ARG A 237 5.89 31.68 3.08
N GLN A 238 6.71 30.63 3.09
CA GLN A 238 7.94 30.70 2.33
C GLN A 238 7.55 30.51 0.86
N THR A 239 7.47 31.64 0.13
CA THR A 239 7.57 31.61 -1.32
C THR A 239 8.77 30.75 -1.67
N ALA A 240 8.56 29.67 -2.43
CA ALA A 240 9.61 28.71 -2.80
C ALA A 240 10.90 29.43 -3.16
N SER A 241 11.82 29.50 -2.20
CA SER A 241 13.03 30.29 -2.36
C SER A 241 13.95 29.56 -3.33
N GLN A 242 14.86 30.25 -4.01
CA GLN A 242 15.90 29.60 -4.83
C GLN A 242 16.69 28.53 -4.05
N GLY A 243 16.68 28.58 -2.70
CA GLY A 243 17.27 27.56 -1.82
C GLY A 243 16.57 26.20 -1.81
N GLU A 244 15.26 26.13 -2.04
CA GLU A 244 14.52 24.85 -2.05
C GLU A 244 14.90 23.99 -3.25
N GLY A 245 14.98 24.61 -4.44
CA GLY A 245 15.37 23.91 -5.66
C GLY A 245 16.80 23.39 -5.58
N MET A 246 17.73 24.20 -5.04
CA MET A 246 19.11 23.79 -4.81
C MET A 246 19.22 22.61 -3.84
N GLY A 247 18.42 22.61 -2.76
CA GLY A 247 18.35 21.51 -1.81
C GLY A 247 17.92 20.19 -2.46
N VAL A 248 16.89 20.22 -3.31
CA VAL A 248 16.42 19.04 -4.06
C VAL A 248 17.49 18.56 -5.04
N VAL A 249 18.18 19.46 -5.75
CA VAL A 249 19.26 19.09 -6.67
C VAL A 249 20.42 18.42 -5.93
N LEU A 250 20.85 18.98 -4.79
CA LEU A 250 21.93 18.38 -4.00
C LEU A 250 21.53 16.99 -3.46
N LEU A 251 20.32 16.88 -2.93
CA LEU A 251 19.76 15.61 -2.46
C LEU A 251 19.73 14.56 -3.59
N THR A 252 19.35 14.98 -4.80
CA THR A 252 19.33 14.15 -6.00
C THR A 252 20.73 13.65 -6.37
N VAL A 253 21.71 14.55 -6.42
CA VAL A 253 23.10 14.20 -6.78
C VAL A 253 23.69 13.21 -5.77
N VAL A 254 23.53 13.49 -4.47
CA VAL A 254 24.02 12.59 -3.41
C VAL A 254 23.29 11.26 -3.47
N GLY A 255 21.96 11.27 -3.59
CA GLY A 255 21.12 10.06 -3.67
C GLY A 255 21.50 9.18 -4.85
N CYS A 256 21.64 9.76 -6.05
CA CYS A 256 22.10 9.05 -7.25
C CYS A 256 23.53 8.52 -7.10
N GLY A 257 24.43 9.29 -6.49
CA GLY A 257 25.80 8.84 -6.22
C GLY A 257 25.84 7.61 -5.30
N VAL A 258 25.06 7.64 -4.21
CA VAL A 258 24.93 6.49 -3.30
C VAL A 258 24.26 5.32 -4.00
N LEU A 259 23.22 5.54 -4.80
CA LEU A 259 22.52 4.51 -5.56
C LEU A 259 23.47 3.79 -6.53
N MET A 260 24.25 4.55 -7.31
CA MET A 260 25.26 4.01 -8.23
C MET A 260 26.36 3.25 -7.47
N GLY A 261 26.80 3.77 -6.33
CA GLY A 261 27.77 3.10 -5.46
C GLY A 261 27.25 1.77 -4.90
N LEU A 262 25.99 1.72 -4.48
CA LEU A 262 25.34 0.49 -4.01
C LEU A 262 25.21 -0.55 -5.13
N LEU A 263 24.78 -0.13 -6.33
CA LEU A 263 24.68 -1.01 -7.48
C LEU A 263 26.06 -1.56 -7.90
N ALA A 264 27.09 -0.71 -7.93
CA ALA A 264 28.46 -1.15 -8.20
C ALA A 264 29.01 -2.10 -7.11
N ALA A 265 28.69 -1.84 -5.83
CA ALA A 265 29.05 -2.74 -4.74
C ALA A 265 28.37 -4.11 -4.89
N ALA A 266 27.13 -4.15 -5.37
CA ALA A 266 26.39 -5.38 -5.61
C ALA A 266 27.02 -6.26 -6.71
N GLU A 267 27.73 -5.66 -7.68
CA GLU A 267 28.53 -6.41 -8.67
C GLU A 267 29.75 -7.07 -8.02
N ARG A 268 30.37 -6.41 -7.04
CA ARG A 268 31.54 -6.93 -6.32
C ARG A 268 31.20 -7.91 -5.20
N PHE A 269 29.99 -7.83 -4.66
CA PHE A 269 29.49 -8.72 -3.60
C PHE A 269 28.19 -9.41 -4.05
N PRO A 270 28.28 -10.49 -4.86
CA PRO A 270 27.11 -11.16 -5.44
C PRO A 270 26.10 -11.66 -4.40
N GLY A 271 26.53 -11.89 -3.15
CA GLY A 271 25.65 -12.25 -2.03
C GLY A 271 24.59 -11.20 -1.69
N LEU A 272 24.78 -9.94 -2.09
CA LEU A 272 23.78 -8.87 -1.94
C LEU A 272 22.60 -9.05 -2.92
N LEU A 273 22.83 -9.70 -4.06
CA LEU A 273 21.82 -9.97 -5.09
C LEU A 273 21.44 -11.45 -5.19
N GLY A 274 21.85 -12.30 -4.25
CA GLY A 274 21.51 -13.72 -4.26
C GLY A 274 22.30 -14.57 -5.28
N GLY A 275 23.43 -14.07 -5.79
CA GLY A 275 24.28 -14.78 -6.76
C GLY A 275 24.00 -14.43 -8.23
N PRO A 276 24.61 -15.17 -9.18
CA PRO A 276 24.39 -14.96 -10.62
C PRO A 276 22.92 -15.17 -11.00
N LEU A 277 22.44 -14.39 -11.97
CA LEU A 277 21.13 -14.64 -12.59
C LEU A 277 21.12 -16.04 -13.20
N ARG A 278 20.07 -16.81 -12.92
CA ARG A 278 19.84 -18.06 -13.65
C ARG A 278 19.63 -17.74 -15.14
N PRO A 279 20.19 -18.55 -16.06
CA PRO A 279 20.13 -18.28 -17.49
C PRO A 279 18.68 -18.13 -17.98
N GLU A 280 18.44 -17.14 -18.85
CA GLU A 280 17.11 -16.71 -19.32
C GLU A 280 16.27 -17.85 -19.94
N ARG A 281 16.91 -18.89 -20.49
CA ARG A 281 16.24 -20.04 -21.12
C ARG A 281 15.36 -20.86 -20.17
N GLU A 282 15.59 -20.84 -18.86
CA GLU A 282 14.70 -21.48 -17.88
C GLU A 282 13.42 -20.67 -17.60
N HIS A 283 13.41 -19.37 -17.92
CA HIS A 283 12.29 -18.46 -17.65
C HIS A 283 11.34 -18.25 -18.84
N GLU A 284 11.70 -18.70 -20.05
CA GLU A 284 10.87 -18.52 -21.25
C GLU A 284 9.80 -19.59 -21.40
N ALA A 285 10.00 -20.80 -20.85
CA ALA A 285 9.01 -21.85 -20.88
C ALA A 285 7.81 -21.43 -20.00
N PRO A 286 6.59 -21.36 -20.56
CA PRO A 286 5.39 -21.05 -19.77
C PRO A 286 5.25 -22.06 -18.62
N GLU A 287 4.83 -21.57 -17.45
CA GLU A 287 4.39 -22.45 -16.38
C GLU A 287 3.25 -23.36 -16.89
N PRO A 288 3.20 -24.62 -16.43
CA PRO A 288 2.15 -25.52 -16.82
C PRO A 288 0.77 -24.96 -16.42
N PRO A 289 -0.31 -25.35 -17.13
CA PRO A 289 -1.65 -24.91 -16.83
C PRO A 289 -2.03 -25.23 -15.38
N VAL A 290 -2.79 -24.31 -14.77
CA VAL A 290 -3.13 -24.36 -13.35
C VAL A 290 -4.52 -24.93 -13.20
N HIS A 291 -4.67 -25.89 -12.29
CA HIS A 291 -5.96 -26.39 -11.85
C HIS A 291 -6.33 -25.75 -10.53
N LEU A 292 -7.57 -25.23 -10.46
CA LEU A 292 -8.13 -24.82 -9.18
C LEU A 292 -8.38 -26.05 -8.32
N GLU A 293 -8.16 -25.89 -7.02
CA GLU A 293 -8.60 -26.88 -6.05
C GLU A 293 -10.13 -27.05 -6.11
N PRO A 294 -10.66 -28.23 -5.74
CA PRO A 294 -12.11 -28.46 -5.72
C PRO A 294 -12.84 -27.42 -4.87
N PHE A 295 -14.08 -27.06 -5.25
CA PHE A 295 -14.86 -26.02 -4.58
C PHE A 295 -14.92 -26.17 -3.06
N ALA A 296 -15.14 -27.39 -2.56
CA ALA A 296 -15.16 -27.66 -1.12
C ALA A 296 -13.85 -27.28 -0.41
N ARG A 297 -12.70 -27.47 -1.08
CA ARG A 297 -11.40 -27.05 -0.55
C ARG A 297 -11.20 -25.54 -0.67
N LEU A 298 -11.66 -24.92 -1.76
CA LEU A 298 -11.66 -23.46 -1.90
C LEU A 298 -12.41 -22.79 -0.75
N MET A 299 -13.61 -23.27 -0.41
CA MET A 299 -14.39 -22.74 0.71
C MET A 299 -13.67 -22.93 2.05
N ARG A 300 -13.05 -24.10 2.28
CA ARG A 300 -12.25 -24.36 3.49
C ARG A 300 -11.03 -23.45 3.59
N LEU A 301 -10.40 -23.10 2.47
CA LEU A 301 -9.27 -22.18 2.43
C LEU A 301 -9.69 -20.72 2.69
N ALA A 302 -10.87 -20.30 2.20
CA ALA A 302 -11.38 -18.95 2.38
C ALA A 302 -11.96 -18.71 3.79
N PHE A 303 -12.61 -19.72 4.37
CA PHE A 303 -13.31 -19.62 5.65
C PHE A 303 -12.51 -18.99 6.79
N PRO A 304 -11.26 -19.42 7.12
CA PRO A 304 -10.52 -18.81 8.22
C PRO A 304 -10.24 -17.32 8.00
N TRP A 305 -9.97 -16.89 6.77
CA TRP A 305 -9.77 -15.48 6.44
C TRP A 305 -11.05 -14.67 6.59
N MET A 306 -12.17 -15.19 6.08
CA MET A 306 -13.48 -14.55 6.19
C MET A 306 -13.94 -14.44 7.64
N LEU A 307 -13.78 -15.51 8.42
CA LEU A 307 -14.14 -15.53 9.83
C LEU A 307 -13.27 -14.54 10.62
N ALA A 308 -11.95 -14.55 10.42
CA ALA A 308 -11.05 -13.63 11.10
C ALA A 308 -11.33 -12.17 10.73
N ALA A 309 -11.65 -11.88 9.46
CA ALA A 309 -12.06 -10.55 9.01
C ALA A 309 -13.37 -10.11 9.69
N ALA A 310 -14.39 -10.97 9.71
CA ALA A 310 -15.67 -10.68 10.34
C ALA A 310 -15.53 -10.45 11.85
N VAL A 311 -14.76 -11.30 12.54
CA VAL A 311 -14.49 -11.17 13.98
C VAL A 311 -13.69 -9.89 14.26
N SER A 312 -12.68 -9.58 13.44
CA SER A 312 -11.87 -8.35 13.59
C SER A 312 -12.73 -7.09 13.44
N LEU A 313 -13.61 -7.05 12.43
CA LEU A 313 -14.52 -5.93 12.21
C LEU A 313 -15.56 -5.82 13.34
N GLY A 314 -16.14 -6.95 13.77
CA GLY A 314 -17.08 -6.98 14.89
C GLY A 314 -16.45 -6.52 16.21
N ALA A 315 -15.21 -6.95 16.48
CA ALA A 315 -14.45 -6.51 17.64
C ALA A 315 -14.17 -5.01 17.59
N TYR A 316 -13.78 -4.46 16.43
CA TYR A 316 -13.57 -3.02 16.28
C TYR A 316 -14.84 -2.22 16.57
N VAL A 317 -15.98 -2.63 15.98
CA VAL A 317 -17.28 -1.96 16.21
C VAL A 317 -17.72 -2.05 17.68
N GLY A 318 -17.45 -3.18 18.34
CA GLY A 318 -17.76 -3.37 19.76
C GLY A 318 -16.85 -2.57 20.71
N LEU A 319 -15.58 -2.39 20.36
CA LEU A 319 -14.59 -1.69 21.19
C LEU A 319 -14.66 -0.16 21.04
N ASP A 320 -15.03 0.36 19.87
CA ASP A 320 -15.10 1.81 19.59
C ASP A 320 -16.44 2.23 18.94
N PRO A 321 -17.59 1.96 19.58
CA PRO A 321 -18.90 2.26 19.00
C PRO A 321 -19.13 3.76 18.80
N LEU A 322 -18.58 4.61 19.69
CA LEU A 322 -18.65 6.06 19.56
C LEU A 322 -17.79 6.56 18.40
N GLY A 323 -16.57 6.05 18.23
CA GLY A 323 -15.72 6.38 17.08
C GLY A 323 -16.38 6.02 15.76
N VAL A 324 -17.03 4.86 15.67
CA VAL A 324 -17.80 4.45 14.48
C VAL A 324 -18.94 5.43 14.18
N GLN A 325 -19.73 5.82 15.20
CA GLN A 325 -20.82 6.78 15.02
C GLN A 325 -20.30 8.16 14.59
N LEU A 326 -19.19 8.62 15.17
CA LEU A 326 -18.55 9.88 14.79
C LEU A 326 -18.07 9.84 13.34
N SER A 327 -17.43 8.76 12.90
CA SER A 327 -17.02 8.62 11.50
C SER A 327 -18.20 8.57 10.52
N GLN A 328 -19.33 7.97 10.92
CA GLN A 328 -20.56 8.03 10.12
C GLN A 328 -21.12 9.46 10.01
N ILE A 329 -21.10 10.22 11.10
CA ILE A 329 -21.46 11.65 11.10
C ILE A 329 -20.52 12.42 10.17
N ASP A 330 -19.21 12.10 10.20
CA ASP A 330 -18.19 12.74 9.39
C ASP A 330 -18.37 12.51 7.89
N LEU A 331 -18.80 11.29 7.53
CA LEU A 331 -19.12 10.90 6.16
C LEU A 331 -20.42 11.53 5.66
N ARG A 332 -21.42 11.67 6.55
CA ARG A 332 -22.72 12.28 6.23
C ARG A 332 -22.60 13.79 6.04
N TYR A 333 -21.79 14.45 6.88
CA TYR A 333 -21.57 15.88 6.86
C TYR A 333 -20.10 16.16 6.51
N ARG A 334 -19.78 16.01 5.22
CA ARG A 334 -18.44 16.27 4.69
C ARG A 334 -18.12 17.76 4.79
N LEU A 335 -16.87 18.03 5.16
CA LEU A 335 -16.31 19.37 5.22
C LEU A 335 -15.26 19.50 4.12
N LYS A 336 -15.20 20.66 3.47
CA LYS A 336 -14.04 20.97 2.62
C LYS A 336 -12.82 21.23 3.52
N PRO A 337 -11.61 20.94 3.03
CA PRO A 337 -10.38 21.43 3.64
C PRO A 337 -10.46 22.95 3.80
N VAL A 338 -9.95 23.47 4.92
CA VAL A 338 -9.82 24.91 5.11
C VAL A 338 -8.58 25.34 4.33
N PRO A 339 -8.69 26.24 3.32
CA PRO A 339 -7.53 26.75 2.62
C PRO A 339 -6.55 27.37 3.63
N GLU A 340 -5.25 27.23 3.39
CA GLU A 340 -4.21 27.81 4.25
C GLU A 340 -4.32 29.34 4.37
N GLU A 341 -4.98 29.97 3.42
CA GLU A 341 -5.15 31.42 3.27
C GLU A 341 -6.44 31.92 3.92
N ALA A 342 -7.19 31.03 4.56
CA ALA A 342 -8.45 31.37 5.19
C ALA A 342 -8.21 32.22 6.45
N PRO A 343 -9.22 33.01 6.89
CA PRO A 343 -9.11 33.78 8.12
C PRO A 343 -8.82 32.88 9.33
N ASP A 344 -7.99 33.37 10.27
CA ASP A 344 -7.65 32.65 11.51
C ASP A 344 -8.90 32.17 12.28
N ALA A 345 -9.98 32.95 12.22
CA ALA A 345 -11.26 32.58 12.82
C ALA A 345 -11.82 31.25 12.28
N LEU A 346 -11.67 30.97 10.97
CA LEU A 346 -12.11 29.71 10.37
C LEU A 346 -11.21 28.54 10.78
N HIS A 347 -9.91 28.77 10.91
CA HIS A 347 -8.98 27.77 11.45
C HIS A 347 -9.28 27.44 12.91
N ALA A 348 -9.55 28.46 13.74
CA ALA A 348 -9.94 28.29 15.14
C ALA A 348 -11.29 27.55 15.28
N GLU A 349 -12.28 27.90 14.47
CA GLU A 349 -13.58 27.21 14.42
C GLU A 349 -13.43 25.73 14.02
N ARG A 350 -12.54 25.44 13.07
CA ARG A 350 -12.23 24.05 12.67
C ARG A 350 -11.50 23.28 13.78
N ALA A 351 -10.55 23.91 14.47
CA ALA A 351 -9.86 23.31 15.61
C ALA A 351 -10.83 22.97 16.76
N ALA A 352 -11.74 23.90 17.08
CA ALA A 352 -12.77 23.69 18.10
C ALA A 352 -13.72 22.52 17.76
N LEU A 353 -14.08 22.35 16.48
CA LEU A 353 -14.85 21.19 16.03
C LEU A 353 -14.08 19.87 16.25
N TYR A 354 -12.78 19.84 16.00
CA TYR A 354 -11.95 18.65 16.25
C TYR A 354 -11.84 18.33 17.73
N GLU A 355 -11.67 19.32 18.60
CA GLU A 355 -11.72 19.11 20.05
C GLU A 355 -13.08 18.59 20.50
N LEU A 356 -14.17 19.15 19.98
CA LEU A 356 -15.52 18.69 20.26
C LEU A 356 -15.71 17.22 19.85
N ARG A 357 -15.16 16.81 18.71
CA ARG A 357 -15.14 15.40 18.27
C ARG A 357 -14.43 14.49 19.26
N VAL A 358 -13.25 14.91 19.75
CA VAL A 358 -12.45 14.13 20.71
C VAL A 358 -13.21 13.97 22.03
N ARG A 359 -13.79 15.05 22.54
CA ARG A 359 -14.61 15.03 23.77
C ARG A 359 -15.85 14.15 23.59
N ALA A 360 -16.50 14.21 22.43
CA ALA A 360 -17.65 13.36 22.11
C ALA A 360 -17.27 11.87 22.07
N ARG A 361 -16.09 11.53 21.52
CA ARG A 361 -15.58 10.14 21.51
C ARG A 361 -15.30 9.60 22.91
N ARG A 362 -14.88 10.47 23.83
CA ARG A 362 -14.67 10.14 25.26
C ARG A 362 -15.97 10.10 26.07
N GLY A 363 -17.11 10.44 25.46
CA GLY A 363 -18.39 10.53 26.16
C GLY A 363 -18.53 11.76 27.06
N GLU A 364 -17.61 12.72 26.98
CA GLU A 364 -17.64 13.95 27.80
C GLU A 364 -18.72 14.94 27.35
N VAL A 365 -19.17 14.82 26.09
CA VAL A 365 -20.27 15.60 25.52
C VAL A 365 -21.20 14.69 24.71
N PRO A 366 -22.50 15.01 24.61
CA PRO A 366 -23.43 14.24 23.79
C PRO A 366 -23.06 14.28 22.30
N LEU A 367 -23.18 13.15 21.60
CA LEU A 367 -22.97 13.07 20.15
C LEU A 367 -23.84 14.07 19.35
N GLY A 368 -25.03 14.39 19.86
CA GLY A 368 -25.93 15.37 19.24
C GLY A 368 -25.30 16.75 19.12
N GLN A 369 -24.49 17.16 20.11
CA GLN A 369 -23.80 18.45 20.08
C GLN A 369 -22.77 18.52 18.95
N TYR A 370 -21.94 17.48 18.82
CA TYR A 370 -21.00 17.36 17.70
C TYR A 370 -21.72 17.30 16.35
N THR A 371 -22.81 16.54 16.27
CA THR A 371 -23.60 16.37 15.04
C THR A 371 -24.16 17.70 14.55
N GLN A 372 -24.74 18.50 15.45
CA GLN A 372 -25.32 19.81 15.12
C GLN A 372 -24.25 20.76 14.60
N GLU A 373 -23.11 20.84 15.28
CA GLU A 373 -22.02 21.74 14.94
C GLU A 373 -21.36 21.35 13.61
N ARG A 374 -21.11 20.05 13.39
CA ARG A 374 -20.58 19.57 12.12
C ARG A 374 -21.53 19.80 10.95
N ALA A 375 -22.84 19.58 11.16
CA ALA A 375 -23.85 19.84 10.15
C ALA A 375 -23.96 21.34 9.81
N ARG A 376 -23.80 22.24 10.80
CA ARG A 376 -23.74 23.69 10.59
C ARG A 376 -22.58 24.07 9.67
N GLN A 377 -21.35 23.66 10.00
CA GLN A 377 -20.17 23.98 9.20
C GLN A 377 -20.25 23.37 7.79
N SER A 378 -20.79 22.14 7.66
CA SER A 378 -20.96 21.48 6.36
C SER A 378 -21.94 22.24 5.45
N ARG A 379 -23.03 22.79 6.00
CA ARG A 379 -23.97 23.64 5.25
C ARG A 379 -23.35 24.97 4.82
N GLN A 380 -22.67 25.67 5.73
CA GLN A 380 -21.99 26.93 5.42
C GLN A 380 -20.98 26.77 4.28
N THR A 381 -20.27 25.65 4.25
CA THR A 381 -19.30 25.35 3.18
C THR A 381 -19.97 25.00 1.83
N ARG A 382 -21.21 24.47 1.84
CA ARG A 382 -21.99 24.23 0.62
C ARG A 382 -22.53 25.54 0.04
N ASP A 383 -23.08 26.39 0.91
CA ASP A 383 -23.73 27.64 0.51
C ASP A 383 -22.74 28.74 0.10
N ALA A 384 -21.48 28.63 0.51
CA ALA A 384 -20.38 29.53 0.08
C ALA A 384 -19.78 29.18 -1.29
N SER A 385 -20.39 28.28 -2.06
CA SER A 385 -19.96 27.98 -3.44
C SER A 385 -20.78 28.83 -4.43
N PRO A 386 -20.15 29.62 -5.32
CA PRO A 386 -20.86 30.29 -6.40
C PRO A 386 -21.47 29.31 -7.41
#